data_AF-A0A367LZ92-F1
#
_entry.id   AF-A0A367LZ92-F1
#
_cell.length_a   1.000
_cell.length_b   1.000
_cell.length_c   1.000
_cell.angle_alpha   90.00
_cell.angle_beta   90.00
_cell.angle_gamma   90.00
#
_symmetry.space_group_name_H-M   'P 1'
#
loop_
_entity.id
_entity.type
_entity.pdbx_description
1 polymer ?
#
loop_
_entity_poly.entity_id
_entity_poly.type
_entity_poly.pdbx_seq_one_letter_code
_entity_poly.pdbx_strand_id
1 'polypeptide(L)' 'MSLFSLFGALEIGLIFSLVALGVFISFRLLRFPDLTVDGSFPLGGAVCATLIALGWDPYSATLAATAA' A
#
# COMPACT_ATOMS: atom_id res chain seq x y z
N MET A 1 -7.31 -2.25 -25.65
CA MET A 1 -6.86 -2.78 -24.34
C MET A 1 -6.81 -4.29 -24.46
N SER A 2 -5.69 -4.93 -24.16
CA SER A 2 -5.59 -6.39 -24.24
C SER A 2 -6.26 -7.05 -23.02
N LEU A 3 -6.70 -8.30 -23.16
CA LEU A 3 -7.22 -9.08 -22.03
C LEU A 3 -6.20 -9.21 -20.89
N PHE A 4 -4.91 -9.27 -21.23
CA PHE A 4 -3.82 -9.27 -20.25
C PHE A 4 -3.84 -8.00 -19.38
N SER A 5 -3.97 -6.82 -20.00
CA SER A 5 -4.06 -5.56 -19.25
C SER A 5 -5.33 -5.48 -18.39
N LEU A 6 -6.45 -6.07 -18.84
CA LEU A 6 -7.69 -6.13 -18.06
C LEU A 6 -7.50 -6.98 -16.79
N PHE A 7 -6.94 -8.18 -16.93
CA PHE A 7 -6.68 -9.06 -15.79
C PHE A 7 -5.66 -8.46 -14.82
N GLY A 8 -4.58 -7.86 -15.31
CA GLY A 8 -3.60 -7.17 -14.44
C GLY A 8 -4.20 -5.97 -13.70
N ALA A 9 -5.07 -5.20 -14.34
CA ALA A 9 -5.79 -4.10 -13.68
C ALA A 9 -6.75 -4.60 -12.59
N LEU A 10 -7.45 -5.72 -12.85
CA LEU A 10 -8.33 -6.35 -11.85
C LEU A 10 -7.53 -6.89 -10.66
N GLU A 11 -6.40 -7.54 -10.89
CA GLU A 11 -5.53 -8.06 -9.83
C GLU A 11 -5.03 -6.95 -8.92
N ILE A 12 -4.43 -5.91 -9.49
CA ILE A 12 -3.94 -4.74 -8.76
C ILE A 12 -5.11 -4.04 -8.03
N GLY A 13 -6.25 -3.86 -8.71
CA GLY A 13 -7.43 -3.26 -8.12
C GLY A 13 -7.98 -4.03 -6.92
N LEU A 14 -8.01 -5.37 -6.99
CA LEU A 14 -8.43 -6.22 -5.88
C LEU A 14 -7.44 -6.15 -4.71
N ILE A 15 -6.13 -6.12 -4.96
CA ILE A 15 -5.12 -5.95 -3.91
C ILE A 15 -5.29 -4.58 -3.22
N PHE A 16 -5.42 -3.50 -3.98
CA PHE A 16 -5.61 -2.15 -3.44
C PHE A 16 -6.99 -1.92 -2.81
N SER A 17 -7.99 -2.76 -3.10
CA SER A 17 -9.33 -2.64 -2.51
C SER A 17 -9.32 -2.76 -0.99
N LEU A 18 -8.38 -3.52 -0.43
CA LEU A 18 -8.19 -3.66 1.02
C LEU A 18 -7.79 -2.35 1.68
N VAL A 19 -6.93 -1.55 1.02
CA VAL A 19 -6.53 -0.22 1.49
C VAL A 19 -7.73 0.73 1.49
N ALA A 20 -8.50 0.73 0.39
CA ALA A 20 -9.72 1.54 0.28
C ALA A 20 -10.77 1.15 1.33
N LEU A 21 -10.87 -0.14 1.68
CA LEU A 21 -11.76 -0.63 2.73
C LEU A 21 -11.36 -0.11 4.12
N GLY A 22 -10.06 -0.06 4.43
CA GLY A 22 -9.54 0.51 5.67
C GLY A 22 -9.95 1.98 5.85
N VAL A 23 -9.74 2.79 4.81
CA VAL A 23 -10.17 4.21 4.79
C VAL A 23 -11.70 4.31 4.91
N PHE A 24 -12.45 3.47 4.19
CA PHE A 24 -13.92 3.47 4.28
C PHE A 24 -14.43 3.19 5.70
N ILE A 25 -13.86 2.20 6.40
CA ILE A 25 -14.26 1.86 7.76
C ILE A 25 -14.04 3.05 8.71
N SER A 26 -12.86 3.68 8.67
CA SER A 26 -12.55 4.82 9.54
C SER A 26 -13.49 6.00 9.29
N PHE A 27 -13.65 6.42 8.04
CA PHE A 27 -14.46 7.59 7.71
C PHE A 27 -15.96 7.36 7.83
N ARG A 28 -16.47 6.18 7.42
CA ARG A 28 -17.92 5.93 7.33
C ARG A 28 -18.49 5.16 8.51
N LEU A 29 -17.78 4.14 9.00
CA LEU A 29 -18.27 3.29 10.09
C LEU A 29 -17.98 3.94 11.45
N LEU A 30 -16.72 4.30 11.69
CA LEU A 30 -16.28 4.87 12.98
C LEU A 30 -16.58 6.36 13.11
N ARG A 31 -16.86 7.06 12.00
CA ARG A 31 -17.05 8.52 11.95
C ARG A 31 -15.91 9.30 12.62
N PHE A 32 -14.71 8.73 12.61
CA PHE A 32 -13.50 9.36 13.11
C PHE A 32 -12.52 9.44 11.93
N PRO A 33 -12.09 10.65 11.52
CA PRO A 33 -11.20 10.81 10.38
C PRO A 33 -9.80 10.31 10.75
N ASP A 34 -9.60 9.00 10.64
CA ASP A 34 -8.31 8.37 10.81
C ASP A 34 -7.57 8.35 9.46
N LEU A 35 -6.60 9.26 9.33
CA LEU A 35 -5.72 9.38 8.16
C LEU A 35 -4.44 8.54 8.29
N THR A 36 -4.30 7.71 9.35
CA THR A 36 -3.11 6.88 9.54
C THR A 36 -2.89 5.92 8.38
N VAL A 37 -3.97 5.33 7.83
CA VAL A 37 -3.88 4.43 6.66
C VAL A 37 -3.35 5.16 5.42
N ASP A 38 -3.80 6.40 5.19
CA ASP A 38 -3.35 7.21 4.06
C ASP A 38 -1.88 7.64 4.21
N GLY A 39 -1.37 7.77 5.45
CA GLY A 39 0.03 8.13 5.73
C GLY A 39 1.00 6.95 5.79
N SER A 40 0.63 5.88 6.50
CA SER A 40 1.50 4.72 6.74
C SER A 40 1.77 3.91 5.48
N PHE A 41 0.78 3.74 4.59
CA PHE A 41 0.95 2.96 3.37
C PHE A 41 1.99 3.57 2.38
N PRO A 42 1.91 4.86 2.01
CA PRO A 42 2.94 5.50 1.19
C PRO A 42 4.28 5.66 1.93
N LEU A 43 4.29 5.84 3.26
CA LEU A 43 5.52 5.91 4.06
C LEU A 43 6.31 4.60 4.00
N GLY A 44 5.66 3.46 4.25
CA GLY A 44 6.30 2.15 4.10
C GLY A 44 6.81 1.90 2.68
N GLY A 45 6.03 2.30 1.66
CA GLY A 45 6.46 2.26 0.26
C GLY A 45 7.71 3.11 -0.01
N ALA A 46 7.77 4.33 0.51
CA ALA A 46 8.91 5.22 0.38
C ALA A 46 10.16 4.66 1.09
N VAL A 47 10.02 4.10 2.30
CA VAL A 47 11.11 3.44 3.02
C VAL A 47 11.63 2.23 2.25
N CYS A 48 10.75 1.37 1.74
CA CYS A 48 11.13 0.21 0.93
C CYS A 48 11.89 0.65 -0.34
N ALA A 49 11.34 1.60 -1.10
CA ALA A 49 11.91 2.08 -2.34
C ALA A 49 13.27 2.76 -2.14
N THR A 50 13.42 3.54 -1.07
CA THR A 50 14.69 4.20 -0.75
C THR A 50 15.77 3.19 -0.35
N LEU A 51 15.46 2.19 0.48
CA LEU A 51 16.42 1.15 0.86
C LEU A 51 16.86 0.30 -0.34
N ILE A 52 15.92 -0.10 -1.19
CA ILE A 52 16.23 -0.83 -2.43
C ILE A 52 17.11 0.03 -3.35
N ALA A 53 16.79 1.32 -3.51
CA ALA A 53 17.61 2.25 -4.32
C ALA A 53 19.03 2.44 -3.77
N LEU A 54 19.22 2.28 -2.46
CA LEU A 54 20.52 2.30 -1.78
C LEU A 54 21.28 0.96 -1.84
N GLY A 55 20.73 -0.06 -2.52
CA GLY A 55 21.38 -1.36 -2.71
C GLY A 55 21.16 -2.36 -1.57
N TRP A 56 20.18 -2.12 -0.69
CA TRP A 56 19.79 -3.09 0.32
C TRP A 56 19.03 -4.26 -0.31
N ASP A 57 19.13 -5.42 0.35
CA ASP A 57 18.37 -6.62 -0.02
C ASP A 57 16.85 -6.35 0.06
N PRO A 58 16.05 -6.74 -0.96
CA PRO A 58 14.61 -6.54 -0.96
C PRO A 58 13.87 -7.12 0.26
N TYR A 59 14.35 -8.22 0.86
CA TYR A 59 13.70 -8.79 2.04
C TYR A 59 13.94 -7.93 3.29
N SER A 60 15.17 -7.43 3.49
CA SER A 60 15.51 -6.51 4.57
C SER A 60 14.80 -5.15 4.42
N ALA A 61 14.69 -4.65 3.18
CA ALA A 61 13.99 -3.42 2.86
C ALA A 61 12.48 -3.52 3.13
N THR A 62 11.86 -4.66 2.78
CA THR A 62 10.45 -4.91 3.08
C THR A 62 10.19 -5.07 4.58
N LEU A 63 11.08 -5.74 5.32
CA LEU A 63 10.98 -5.80 6.79
C LEU A 63 11.07 -4.41 7.43
N ALA A 64 12.03 -3.57 7.01
CA ALA A 64 12.13 -2.20 7.49
C ALA A 64 10.89 -1.36 7.16
N ALA A 65 10.30 -1.56 5.98
CA ALA A 65 9.06 -0.89 5.57
C ALA A 65 7.84 -1.25 6.41
N THR A 66 7.78 -2.46 6.99
CA THR A 66 6.68 -2.82 7.91
C THR A 66 6.76 -2.12 9.27
N ALA A 67 7.93 -1.59 9.63
CA ALA A 67 8.16 -0.88 10.88
C ALA A 67 8.06 0.65 10.75
N ALA A 68 7.82 1.15 9.53
CA ALA A 68 7.66 2.56 9.20
C ALA A 68 6.20 3.00 9.28
#